data_AF-A0A7C4LSN1-F1
#
_entry.id   AF-A0A7C4LSN1-F1
#
_cell.length_a   1.000
_cell.length_b   1.000
_cell.length_c   1.000
_cell.angle_alpha   90.00
_cell.angle_beta   90.00
_cell.angle_gamma   90.00
#
_symmetry.space_group_name_H-M   'P 1'
#
loop_
_entity.id
_entity.type
_entity.pdbx_description
1 polymer ?
#
loop_
_entity_poly.entity_id
_entity_poly.type
_entity_poly.pdbx_seq_one_letter_code
_entity_poly.pdbx_strand_id
1 'polypeptide(L)'
;MRINLALAILGVSLALAAAASAAASVAPPFYGDAPDDTHPWAVHDRHRPLPKVVAPGTFSTQDQPGKPPADAIVLFDGKDLSKWESDKDGGPAKWVVKDGAMEAVAGAGYIRTKEKFGDCQLHVEWAAPTKVEGSGQGRGNSGVFLPGGLEIQVLDNYNNPTYADGTAGAYYGINPPMVNALRPPGEYQVYDIVFRRPVYKDGKVLDPGYVTVFVNGVLVQDHTPLEGPGGHMRRTKAGLFPEKGQIKFQDHGNPVRFRNVWIRELPPRSVEGGTDGALTREAAMAKRKETAAALRAEAAKVRNPGAPLPELLLLMESLAYEAEPATVQKVEQMTGQYLGALKGLEPDKLAGKKDEVKNLNNAFKYLLRFQALPTGFAPAAQVDALIKEQGWDKDKKKK
;
A
#
# COMPACT_ATOMS: atom_id res chain seq x y z
N MET A 1 -49.18 -9.36 48.95
CA MET A 1 -47.93 -8.59 48.90
C MET A 1 -47.53 -8.50 47.43
N ARG A 2 -47.64 -7.30 46.83
CA ARG A 2 -47.21 -7.03 45.45
C ARG A 2 -45.68 -6.96 45.39
N ILE A 3 -45.11 -7.07 44.18
CA ILE A 3 -43.72 -6.83 43.70
C ILE A 3 -43.18 -8.10 43.02
N ASN A 4 -42.53 -8.11 41.86
CA ASN A 4 -42.59 -7.29 40.64
C ASN A 4 -41.95 -8.13 39.53
N LEU A 5 -42.55 -8.04 38.36
CA LEU A 5 -42.03 -8.25 37.01
C LEU A 5 -40.49 -8.08 36.86
N ALA A 6 -39.82 -9.04 36.21
CA ALA A 6 -38.60 -8.78 35.46
C ALA A 6 -38.70 -9.47 34.09
N LEU A 7 -39.14 -8.68 33.12
CA LEU A 7 -39.22 -9.01 31.70
C LEU A 7 -37.80 -8.97 31.13
N ALA A 8 -37.32 -10.08 30.56
CA ALA A 8 -36.05 -10.13 29.85
C ALA A 8 -36.17 -9.35 28.52
N ILE A 9 -35.57 -8.17 28.47
CA ILE A 9 -35.43 -7.41 27.22
C ILE A 9 -34.18 -7.94 26.50
N LEU A 10 -34.40 -8.63 25.38
CA LEU A 10 -33.38 -8.94 24.40
C LEU A 10 -32.84 -7.62 23.81
N GLY A 11 -31.68 -7.17 24.28
CA GLY A 11 -30.95 -6.06 23.69
C GLY A 11 -30.25 -6.49 22.40
N VAL A 12 -30.94 -6.44 21.27
CA VAL A 12 -30.31 -6.50 19.95
C VAL A 12 -29.45 -5.25 19.80
N SER A 13 -28.13 -5.42 19.98
CA SER A 13 -27.16 -4.36 19.73
C SER A 13 -26.98 -4.20 18.22
N LEU A 14 -27.87 -3.41 17.62
CA LEU A 14 -27.74 -2.96 16.23
C LEU A 14 -26.57 -1.97 16.18
N ALA A 15 -25.38 -2.46 15.83
CA ALA A 15 -24.25 -1.59 15.54
C ALA A 15 -24.58 -0.82 14.24
N LEU A 16 -25.19 0.36 14.39
CA LEU A 16 -25.24 1.35 13.32
C LEU A 16 -23.78 1.76 13.02
N ALA A 17 -23.21 1.17 11.97
CA ALA A 17 -22.05 1.74 11.31
C ALA A 17 -22.52 3.05 10.67
N ALA A 18 -22.49 4.14 11.44
CA ALA A 18 -22.56 5.48 10.91
C ALA A 18 -21.33 5.66 10.02
N ALA A 19 -21.51 5.45 8.72
CA ALA A 19 -20.59 5.95 7.71
C ALA A 19 -20.64 7.49 7.80
N ALA A 20 -19.86 8.04 8.73
CA ALA A 20 -19.51 9.45 8.68
C ALA A 20 -18.79 9.64 7.35
N SER A 21 -19.49 10.23 6.39
CA SER A 21 -18.88 10.90 5.25
C SER A 21 -17.87 11.88 5.84
N ALA A 22 -16.62 11.47 5.91
CA ALA A 22 -15.53 12.39 6.08
C ALA A 22 -15.53 13.22 4.80
N ALA A 23 -16.20 14.38 4.87
CA ALA A 23 -15.89 15.47 3.98
C ALA A 23 -14.41 15.78 4.22
N ALA A 24 -13.54 15.13 3.44
CA ALA A 24 -12.12 15.39 3.45
C ALA A 24 -11.98 16.90 3.34
N SER A 25 -11.29 17.55 4.28
CA SER A 25 -11.02 18.98 4.17
C SER A 25 -10.15 19.17 2.93
N VAL A 26 -10.78 19.56 1.83
CA VAL A 26 -10.17 19.63 0.50
C VAL A 26 -9.25 20.85 0.48
N ALA A 27 -7.94 20.64 0.37
CA ALA A 27 -7.03 21.74 0.08
C ALA A 27 -7.41 22.39 -1.27
N PRO A 28 -7.35 23.71 -1.42
CA PRO A 28 -7.64 24.37 -2.68
C PRO A 28 -6.63 23.95 -3.77
N PRO A 29 -7.03 23.91 -5.06
CA PRO A 29 -6.08 23.66 -6.16
C PRO A 29 -4.99 24.74 -6.20
N PHE A 30 -3.91 24.50 -6.95
CA PHE A 30 -2.78 25.43 -7.10
C PHE A 30 -2.00 25.68 -5.80
N TYR A 31 -1.76 24.62 -5.03
CA TYR A 31 -1.02 24.62 -3.78
C TYR A 31 0.04 23.50 -3.80
N GLY A 32 1.14 23.70 -3.08
CA GLY A 32 2.29 22.78 -3.06
C GLY A 32 3.22 22.93 -4.27
N ASP A 33 4.16 21.99 -4.42
CA ASP A 33 4.98 21.89 -5.62
C ASP A 33 4.24 21.11 -6.71
N ALA A 34 4.38 21.55 -7.97
CA ALA A 34 3.74 20.94 -9.13
C ALA A 34 4.29 19.54 -9.46
N PRO A 35 3.58 18.73 -10.27
CA PRO A 35 4.10 17.46 -10.75
C PRO A 35 5.49 17.60 -11.41
N ASP A 36 6.38 16.66 -11.11
CA ASP A 36 7.75 16.61 -11.65
C ASP A 36 7.95 15.40 -12.58
N ASP A 37 9.21 15.06 -12.86
CA ASP A 37 9.58 13.95 -13.73
C ASP A 37 9.29 12.57 -13.12
N THR A 38 9.07 12.46 -11.81
CA THR A 38 8.90 11.20 -11.09
C THR A 38 7.63 11.17 -10.22
N HIS A 39 7.02 12.32 -9.97
CA HIS A 39 5.80 12.49 -9.22
C HIS A 39 4.70 13.08 -10.12
N PRO A 40 3.70 12.27 -10.54
CA PRO A 40 2.70 12.73 -11.50
C PRO A 40 1.65 13.68 -10.91
N TRP A 41 1.67 13.89 -9.59
CA TRP A 41 0.73 14.72 -8.86
C TRP A 41 1.48 15.78 -8.06
N ALA A 42 0.80 16.90 -7.80
CA ALA A 42 1.32 17.94 -6.94
C ALA A 42 1.41 17.47 -5.47
N VAL A 43 2.14 18.22 -4.64
CA VAL A 43 2.13 17.99 -3.19
C VAL A 43 0.75 18.36 -2.63
N HIS A 44 0.11 17.44 -1.89
CA HIS A 44 -1.28 17.56 -1.39
C HIS A 44 -2.37 17.55 -2.47
N ASP A 45 -2.07 16.98 -3.62
CA ASP A 45 -2.98 16.85 -4.74
C ASP A 45 -4.14 15.88 -4.48
N ARG A 46 -5.35 16.34 -4.77
CA ARG A 46 -6.61 15.59 -4.65
C ARG A 46 -6.81 14.52 -5.73
N HIS A 47 -6.09 14.62 -6.84
CA HIS A 47 -6.12 13.65 -7.92
C HIS A 47 -5.23 12.45 -7.66
N ARG A 48 -4.36 12.54 -6.63
CA ARG A 48 -3.62 11.39 -6.14
C ARG A 48 -4.59 10.39 -5.48
N PRO A 49 -4.61 9.11 -5.90
CA PRO A 49 -5.49 8.11 -5.31
C PRO A 49 -5.32 8.03 -3.79
N LEU A 50 -6.44 8.00 -3.07
CA LEU A 50 -6.42 7.76 -1.63
C LEU A 50 -6.02 6.30 -1.34
N PRO A 51 -5.27 6.06 -0.24
CA PRO A 51 -5.01 4.71 0.22
C PRO A 51 -6.31 3.96 0.51
N LYS A 52 -6.34 2.66 0.22
CA LYS A 52 -7.46 1.79 0.62
C LYS A 52 -7.53 1.75 2.15
N VAL A 53 -8.72 2.01 2.70
CA VAL A 53 -8.99 1.88 4.13
C VAL A 53 -9.07 0.40 4.50
N VAL A 54 -8.32 -0.02 5.51
CA VAL A 54 -8.29 -1.39 6.04
C VAL A 54 -8.46 -1.34 7.55
N ALA A 55 -9.45 -2.05 8.09
CA ALA A 55 -9.56 -2.24 9.52
C ALA A 55 -8.43 -3.17 10.00
N PRO A 56 -7.62 -2.76 10.99
CA PRO A 56 -6.48 -3.54 11.44
C PRO A 56 -6.94 -4.81 12.18
N GLY A 57 -6.01 -5.76 12.24
CA GLY A 57 -6.14 -6.96 13.06
C GLY A 57 -5.95 -6.69 14.56
N THR A 58 -5.82 -7.77 15.33
CA THR A 58 -5.42 -7.72 16.75
C THR A 58 -4.16 -8.54 16.97
N PHE A 59 -3.33 -8.17 17.94
CA PHE A 59 -2.11 -8.89 18.26
C PHE A 59 -2.39 -10.23 18.95
N SER A 60 -1.51 -11.19 18.72
CA SER A 60 -1.55 -12.51 19.36
C SER A 60 -0.95 -12.50 20.75
N THR A 61 -1.43 -13.41 21.59
CA THR A 61 -0.82 -13.81 22.86
C THR A 61 -0.40 -15.28 22.79
N GLN A 62 0.29 -15.80 23.81
CA GLN A 62 0.62 -17.23 23.82
C GLN A 62 -0.64 -18.11 23.83
N ASP A 63 -1.68 -17.71 24.57
CA ASP A 63 -2.91 -18.49 24.71
C ASP A 63 -3.90 -18.28 23.56
N GLN A 64 -3.94 -17.08 22.98
CA GLN A 64 -4.94 -16.70 21.99
C GLN A 64 -4.29 -16.13 20.72
N PRO A 65 -4.57 -16.70 19.53
CA PRO A 65 -4.16 -16.09 18.28
C PRO A 65 -4.86 -14.74 18.08
N GLY A 66 -4.14 -13.81 17.47
CA GLY A 66 -4.66 -12.52 17.06
C GLY A 66 -5.70 -12.65 15.94
N LYS A 67 -6.11 -11.50 15.41
CA LYS A 67 -7.02 -11.45 14.26
C LYS A 67 -6.30 -10.84 13.06
N PRO A 68 -6.54 -11.36 11.85
CA PRO A 68 -6.00 -10.78 10.63
C PRO A 68 -6.62 -9.40 10.35
N PRO A 69 -5.94 -8.52 9.58
CA PRO A 69 -6.56 -7.34 8.98
C PRO A 69 -7.74 -7.70 8.07
N ALA A 70 -8.68 -6.77 7.91
CA ALA A 70 -9.95 -7.04 7.21
C ALA A 70 -9.82 -7.36 5.71
N ASP A 71 -8.70 -7.05 5.07
CA ASP A 71 -8.42 -7.38 3.67
C ASP A 71 -7.47 -8.57 3.49
N ALA A 72 -7.09 -9.25 4.58
CA ALA A 72 -6.24 -10.42 4.51
C ALA A 72 -7.03 -11.68 4.14
N ILE A 73 -6.39 -12.54 3.36
CA ILE A 73 -6.85 -13.89 3.09
C ILE A 73 -6.37 -14.77 4.24
N VAL A 74 -7.31 -15.27 5.04
CA VAL A 74 -7.00 -16.18 6.14
C VAL A 74 -6.68 -17.55 5.56
N LEU A 75 -5.44 -18.00 5.67
CA LEU A 75 -4.99 -19.31 5.19
C LEU A 75 -5.26 -20.41 6.22
N PHE A 76 -5.25 -20.07 7.51
CA PHE A 76 -5.62 -21.00 8.58
C PHE A 76 -6.07 -20.24 9.84
N ASP A 77 -7.28 -20.55 10.32
CA ASP A 77 -7.92 -19.93 11.50
C ASP A 77 -8.09 -20.89 12.68
N GLY A 78 -7.48 -22.08 12.61
CA GLY A 78 -7.56 -23.11 13.64
C GLY A 78 -8.60 -24.20 13.40
N LYS A 79 -9.39 -24.13 12.32
CA LYS A 79 -10.49 -25.08 12.08
C LYS A 79 -10.12 -26.27 11.20
N ASP A 80 -9.58 -26.00 10.01
CA ASP A 80 -9.36 -27.03 9.00
C ASP A 80 -8.24 -26.68 8.02
N LEU A 81 -7.86 -27.66 7.20
CA LEU A 81 -6.86 -27.53 6.15
C LEU A 81 -7.50 -27.30 4.77
N SER A 82 -8.72 -26.73 4.69
CA SER A 82 -9.46 -26.59 3.42
C SER A 82 -8.71 -25.77 2.36
N LYS A 83 -7.84 -24.85 2.78
CA LYS A 83 -6.99 -24.02 1.92
C LYS A 83 -5.64 -24.64 1.58
N TRP A 84 -5.38 -25.85 2.10
CA TRP A 84 -4.11 -26.55 1.97
C TRP A 84 -4.31 -27.87 1.24
N GLU A 85 -3.26 -28.30 0.57
CA GLU A 85 -3.15 -29.58 -0.10
C GLU A 85 -1.74 -30.16 0.08
N SER A 86 -1.59 -31.45 -0.16
CA SER A 86 -0.30 -32.13 -0.22
C SER A 86 0.53 -31.57 -1.38
N ASP A 87 1.78 -31.15 -1.11
CA ASP A 87 2.67 -30.66 -2.17
C ASP A 87 3.10 -31.77 -3.13
N LYS A 88 3.12 -33.02 -2.64
CA LYS A 88 3.58 -34.20 -3.38
C LYS A 88 2.65 -34.56 -4.54
N ASP A 89 1.34 -34.50 -4.32
CA ASP A 89 0.34 -35.05 -5.24
C ASP A 89 -0.91 -34.17 -5.42
N GLY A 90 -1.01 -33.02 -4.74
CA GLY A 90 -2.19 -32.15 -4.77
C GLY A 90 -3.42 -32.75 -4.08
N GLY A 91 -3.28 -33.90 -3.41
CA GLY A 91 -4.34 -34.52 -2.63
C GLY A 91 -4.58 -33.82 -1.29
N PRO A 92 -5.47 -34.36 -0.44
CA PRO A 92 -5.69 -33.82 0.90
C PRO A 92 -4.39 -33.73 1.71
N ALA A 93 -4.19 -32.60 2.39
CA ALA A 93 -3.10 -32.44 3.35
C ALA A 93 -3.27 -33.43 4.51
N LYS A 94 -2.21 -34.16 4.82
CA LYS A 94 -2.21 -35.24 5.84
C LYS A 94 -1.67 -34.81 7.20
N TRP A 95 -1.49 -33.51 7.38
CA TRP A 95 -1.20 -32.90 8.69
C TRP A 95 -2.45 -32.95 9.56
N VAL A 96 -2.27 -32.92 10.88
CA VAL A 96 -3.41 -32.97 11.82
C VAL A 96 -3.76 -31.57 12.30
N VAL A 97 -5.05 -31.33 12.57
CA VAL A 97 -5.51 -30.11 13.25
C VAL A 97 -5.87 -30.47 14.69
N LYS A 98 -5.22 -29.81 15.64
CA LYS A 98 -5.40 -30.05 17.08
C LYS A 98 -5.21 -28.74 17.85
N ASP A 99 -6.08 -28.49 18.82
CA ASP A 99 -6.00 -27.33 19.71
C ASP A 99 -5.88 -25.98 18.97
N GLY A 100 -6.59 -25.85 17.83
CA GLY A 100 -6.56 -24.62 17.01
C GLY A 100 -5.28 -24.44 16.20
N ALA A 101 -4.42 -25.45 16.10
CA ALA A 101 -3.18 -25.45 15.33
C ALA A 101 -3.17 -26.60 14.32
N MET A 102 -2.52 -26.39 13.17
CA MET A 102 -2.08 -27.50 12.31
C MET A 102 -0.73 -28.01 12.80
N GLU A 103 -0.52 -29.31 12.82
CA GLU A 103 0.73 -29.93 13.28
C GLU A 103 1.29 -30.83 12.18
N ALA A 104 2.59 -30.66 11.90
CA ALA A 104 3.31 -31.50 10.96
C ALA A 104 3.32 -32.95 11.42
N VAL A 105 3.04 -33.87 10.50
CA VAL A 105 3.08 -35.31 10.77
C VAL A 105 4.28 -35.89 10.04
N ALA A 106 5.22 -36.48 10.78
CA ALA A 106 6.44 -37.02 10.21
C ALA A 106 6.16 -38.02 9.08
N GLY A 107 6.69 -37.75 7.88
CA GLY A 107 6.53 -38.58 6.69
C GLY A 107 5.24 -38.32 5.90
N ALA A 108 4.40 -37.39 6.34
CA ALA A 108 3.22 -36.94 5.59
C ALA A 108 3.60 -36.07 4.38
N GLY A 109 4.80 -35.49 4.40
CA GLY A 109 5.29 -34.59 3.36
C GLY A 109 4.84 -33.15 3.55
N TYR A 110 5.32 -32.30 2.64
CA TYR A 110 5.06 -30.86 2.68
C TYR A 110 3.60 -30.59 2.34
N ILE A 111 3.05 -29.52 2.90
CA ILE A 111 1.75 -28.99 2.50
C ILE A 111 1.93 -27.65 1.82
N ARG A 112 0.99 -27.28 0.95
CA ARG A 112 0.99 -26.00 0.26
C ARG A 112 -0.40 -25.39 0.18
N THR A 113 -0.46 -24.08 0.00
CA THR A 113 -1.72 -23.41 -0.32
C THR A 113 -2.26 -23.87 -1.67
N LYS A 114 -3.58 -24.01 -1.77
CA LYS A 114 -4.27 -24.26 -3.05
C LYS A 114 -4.16 -23.05 -3.97
N GLU A 115 -4.34 -21.87 -3.39
CA GLU A 115 -4.17 -20.59 -4.09
C GLU A 115 -2.69 -20.22 -4.27
N LYS A 116 -2.43 -19.39 -5.27
CA LYS A 116 -1.11 -18.86 -5.62
C LYS A 116 -1.07 -17.36 -5.34
N PHE A 117 0.03 -16.88 -4.79
CA PHE A 117 0.25 -15.50 -4.35
C PHE A 117 1.55 -14.95 -4.93
N GLY A 118 1.58 -13.63 -5.16
CA GLY A 118 2.78 -12.90 -5.60
C GLY A 118 3.43 -12.15 -4.45
N ASP A 119 3.75 -10.87 -4.70
CA ASP A 119 4.19 -9.92 -3.68
C ASP A 119 3.20 -9.87 -2.52
N CYS A 120 3.68 -10.08 -1.29
CA CYS A 120 2.78 -10.24 -0.15
C CYS A 120 3.37 -9.79 1.18
N GLN A 121 2.46 -9.50 2.11
CA GLN A 121 2.69 -9.55 3.55
C GLN A 121 2.08 -10.87 4.06
N LEU A 122 2.90 -11.72 4.68
CA LEU A 122 2.51 -13.02 5.23
C LEU A 122 2.76 -13.02 6.74
N HIS A 123 1.77 -13.47 7.50
CA HIS A 123 1.88 -13.72 8.93
C HIS A 123 1.75 -15.21 9.21
N VAL A 124 2.64 -15.72 10.06
CA VAL A 124 2.67 -17.12 10.47
C VAL A 124 3.03 -17.19 11.95
N GLU A 125 2.23 -17.87 12.75
CA GLU A 125 2.66 -18.30 14.08
C GLU A 125 3.07 -19.77 14.04
N TRP A 126 4.20 -20.09 14.64
CA TRP A 126 4.70 -21.46 14.74
C TRP A 126 5.24 -21.77 16.12
N ALA A 127 5.14 -23.01 16.55
CA ALA A 127 5.69 -23.49 17.82
C ALA A 127 6.45 -24.79 17.59
N ALA A 128 7.70 -24.82 18.07
CA ALA A 128 8.44 -26.06 18.19
C ALA A 128 7.75 -27.02 19.16
N PRO A 129 7.98 -28.34 19.05
CA PRO A 129 7.44 -29.31 19.99
C PRO A 129 7.85 -29.00 21.43
N THR A 130 6.95 -29.21 22.39
CA THR A 130 7.27 -29.08 23.84
C THR A 130 8.30 -30.12 24.27
N LYS A 131 8.23 -31.33 23.68
CA LYS A 131 9.23 -32.37 23.87
C LYS A 131 10.46 -32.04 23.02
N VAL A 132 11.51 -31.60 23.70
CA VAL A 132 12.80 -31.29 23.07
C VAL A 132 13.53 -32.58 22.71
N GLU A 133 13.71 -32.84 21.41
CA GLU A 133 14.47 -33.97 20.88
C GLU A 133 15.36 -33.53 19.71
N GLY A 134 16.50 -34.20 19.58
CA GLY A 134 17.50 -33.89 18.55
C GLY A 134 18.41 -32.70 18.89
N SER A 135 19.27 -32.36 17.94
CA SER A 135 20.21 -31.23 18.02
C SER A 135 20.50 -30.67 16.64
N GLY A 136 20.99 -29.43 16.58
CA GLY A 136 21.22 -28.73 15.32
C GLY A 136 19.95 -28.69 14.47
N GLN A 137 20.06 -29.08 13.20
CA GLN A 137 18.93 -29.14 12.25
C GLN A 137 17.93 -30.28 12.50
N GLY A 138 18.21 -31.19 13.45
CA GLY A 138 17.28 -32.30 13.77
C GLY A 138 16.24 -31.96 14.83
N ARG A 139 16.23 -30.72 15.34
CA ARG A 139 15.42 -30.30 16.49
C ARG A 139 14.41 -29.22 16.09
N GLY A 140 13.14 -29.60 16.05
CA GLY A 140 12.03 -28.68 15.75
C GLY A 140 12.11 -28.02 14.37
N ASN A 141 12.62 -28.75 13.37
CA ASN A 141 12.87 -28.24 12.02
C ASN A 141 11.60 -28.31 11.15
N SER A 142 11.37 -27.24 10.42
CA SER A 142 10.37 -27.07 9.36
C SER A 142 10.81 -25.85 8.52
N GLY A 143 9.94 -25.29 7.70
CA GLY A 143 10.26 -24.12 6.90
C GLY A 143 9.03 -23.50 6.27
N VAL A 144 9.05 -22.18 6.09
CA VAL A 144 8.04 -21.42 5.36
C VAL A 144 8.59 -21.08 3.98
N PHE A 145 8.04 -21.70 2.95
CA PHE A 145 8.47 -21.51 1.57
C PHE A 145 7.59 -20.48 0.87
N LEU A 146 8.20 -19.42 0.37
CA LEU A 146 7.60 -18.36 -0.43
C LEU A 146 7.65 -18.72 -1.93
N PRO A 147 6.94 -17.97 -2.80
CA PRO A 147 7.05 -18.15 -4.25
C PRO A 147 8.51 -18.14 -4.71
N GLY A 148 8.83 -18.99 -5.70
CA GLY A 148 10.21 -19.20 -6.15
C GLY A 148 11.04 -20.15 -5.28
N GLY A 149 10.43 -20.75 -4.24
CA GLY A 149 11.05 -21.77 -3.40
C GLY A 149 12.00 -21.22 -2.34
N LEU A 150 11.95 -19.91 -2.08
CA LEU A 150 12.70 -19.27 -1.01
C LEU A 150 12.18 -19.76 0.35
N GLU A 151 13.08 -20.26 1.19
CA GLU A 151 12.75 -20.77 2.53
C GLU A 151 13.12 -19.74 3.61
N ILE A 152 12.11 -19.34 4.40
CA ILE A 152 12.32 -18.74 5.71
C ILE A 152 12.32 -19.86 6.73
N GLN A 153 13.50 -20.08 7.31
CA GLN A 153 13.76 -21.25 8.12
C GLN A 153 12.92 -21.26 9.40
N VAL A 154 12.42 -22.43 9.78
CA VAL A 154 11.75 -22.69 11.06
C VAL A 154 12.55 -23.72 11.81
N LEU A 155 13.11 -23.35 12.96
CA LEU A 155 13.96 -24.24 13.73
C LEU A 155 13.90 -23.91 15.21
N ASP A 156 13.92 -24.93 16.07
CA ASP A 156 14.21 -24.72 17.49
C ASP A 156 15.72 -24.58 17.71
N ASN A 157 16.24 -23.37 17.50
CA ASN A 157 17.59 -22.98 17.91
C ASN A 157 17.61 -22.23 19.26
N TYR A 158 16.62 -22.43 20.14
CA TYR A 158 16.66 -21.93 21.51
C TYR A 158 17.62 -22.80 22.35
N ASN A 159 18.79 -22.26 22.68
CA ASN A 159 19.91 -22.99 23.27
C ASN A 159 20.29 -24.27 22.49
N ASN A 160 20.21 -24.20 21.16
CA ASN A 160 20.55 -25.29 20.24
C ASN A 160 21.36 -24.74 19.05
N PRO A 161 22.70 -24.71 19.14
CA PRO A 161 23.54 -24.13 18.10
C PRO A 161 23.55 -25.00 16.82
N THR A 162 23.66 -24.32 15.67
CA THR A 162 23.81 -24.90 14.33
C THR A 162 24.50 -23.89 13.41
N TYR A 163 24.60 -24.15 12.10
CA TYR A 163 25.15 -23.17 11.16
C TYR A 163 24.22 -21.96 11.00
N ALA A 164 24.80 -20.76 10.91
CA ALA A 164 24.10 -19.49 11.10
C ALA A 164 22.97 -19.25 10.07
N ASP A 165 23.23 -19.57 8.81
CA ASP A 165 22.30 -19.50 7.67
C ASP A 165 21.28 -20.64 7.64
N GLY A 166 21.22 -21.47 8.69
CA GLY A 166 20.20 -22.49 8.91
C GLY A 166 19.43 -22.32 10.22
N THR A 167 19.53 -21.16 10.88
CA THR A 167 18.76 -20.85 12.09
C THR A 167 17.39 -20.25 11.76
N ALA A 168 16.46 -20.25 12.71
CA ALA A 168 15.12 -19.69 12.54
C ALA A 168 15.17 -18.22 12.08
N GLY A 169 14.41 -17.91 11.02
CA GLY A 169 14.36 -16.59 10.42
C GLY A 169 15.47 -16.34 9.40
N ALA A 170 16.37 -17.31 9.18
CA ALA A 170 17.29 -17.29 8.06
C ALA A 170 16.50 -17.35 6.74
N TYR A 171 17.00 -16.62 5.74
CA TYR A 171 16.83 -17.03 4.35
C TYR A 171 17.79 -18.20 4.13
N TYR A 172 17.23 -19.41 4.16
CA TYR A 172 18.00 -20.64 4.35
C TYR A 172 19.15 -20.81 3.33
N GLY A 173 20.37 -21.01 3.84
CA GLY A 173 21.59 -21.20 3.06
C GLY A 173 22.10 -19.96 2.32
N ILE A 174 21.45 -18.80 2.50
CA ILE A 174 21.78 -17.55 1.82
C ILE A 174 22.17 -16.47 2.82
N ASN A 175 21.25 -16.10 3.73
CA ASN A 175 21.47 -15.03 4.70
C ASN A 175 21.04 -15.42 6.13
N PRO A 176 21.98 -15.46 7.09
CA PRO A 176 21.65 -15.63 8.50
C PRO A 176 20.73 -14.51 9.01
N PRO A 177 19.87 -14.79 10.01
CA PRO A 177 19.15 -13.73 10.70
C PRO A 177 20.15 -12.84 11.47
N MET A 178 19.86 -11.54 11.56
CA MET A 178 20.71 -10.59 12.30
C MET A 178 20.80 -10.91 13.79
N VAL A 179 19.74 -11.49 14.36
CA VAL A 179 19.62 -11.82 15.78
C VAL A 179 18.76 -13.07 15.98
N ASN A 180 18.98 -13.79 17.08
CA ASN A 180 18.10 -14.87 17.54
C ASN A 180 17.08 -14.30 18.54
N ALA A 181 15.82 -14.20 18.13
CA ALA A 181 14.72 -13.64 18.92
C ALA A 181 13.69 -14.71 19.37
N LEU A 182 14.11 -15.98 19.48
CA LEU A 182 13.20 -17.09 19.79
C LEU A 182 12.81 -17.13 21.27
N ARG A 183 11.55 -17.51 21.50
CA ARG A 183 11.04 -18.02 22.79
C ARG A 183 11.43 -19.50 22.98
N PRO A 184 11.33 -20.06 24.19
CA PRO A 184 11.54 -21.49 24.44
C PRO A 184 10.58 -22.39 23.64
N PRO A 185 10.90 -23.70 23.50
CA PRO A 185 10.06 -24.66 22.79
C PRO A 185 8.66 -24.79 23.41
N GLY A 186 7.65 -25.03 22.58
CA GLY A 186 6.24 -25.05 22.99
C GLY A 186 5.54 -23.69 22.93
N GLU A 187 6.28 -22.59 23.12
CA GLU A 187 5.75 -21.23 22.92
C GLU A 187 5.66 -20.89 21.43
N TYR A 188 4.64 -20.12 21.08
CA TYR A 188 4.46 -19.62 19.73
C TYR A 188 5.44 -18.49 19.44
N GLN A 189 6.18 -18.65 18.35
CA GLN A 189 6.92 -17.64 17.65
C GLN A 189 6.01 -16.98 16.62
N VAL A 190 6.23 -15.70 16.35
CA VAL A 190 5.49 -14.93 15.35
C VAL A 190 6.44 -14.52 14.24
N TYR A 191 6.15 -14.93 13.02
CA TYR A 191 6.78 -14.43 11.81
C TYR A 191 5.84 -13.43 11.12
N ASP A 192 6.35 -12.22 10.91
CA ASP A 192 5.79 -11.26 9.97
C ASP A 192 6.78 -11.10 8.81
N ILE A 193 6.35 -11.46 7.61
CA ILE A 193 7.19 -11.55 6.42
C ILE A 193 6.64 -10.61 5.36
N VAL A 194 7.49 -9.74 4.82
CA VAL A 194 7.22 -8.99 3.59
C VAL A 194 8.06 -9.58 2.48
N PHE A 195 7.40 -10.00 1.41
CA PHE A 195 8.04 -10.59 0.24
C PHE A 195 7.73 -9.77 -1.00
N ARG A 196 8.78 -9.39 -1.72
CA ARG A 196 8.71 -8.78 -3.04
C ARG A 196 9.55 -9.60 -3.99
N ARG A 197 8.93 -10.22 -5.00
CA ARG A 197 9.65 -11.00 -6.02
C ARG A 197 10.58 -10.11 -6.83
N PRO A 198 11.62 -10.64 -7.50
CA PRO A 198 12.34 -9.87 -8.50
C PRO A 198 11.43 -9.52 -9.69
N VAL A 199 11.70 -8.37 -10.32
CA VAL A 199 11.05 -7.89 -11.54
C VAL A 199 12.09 -7.80 -12.63
N TYR A 200 11.82 -8.48 -13.74
CA TYR A 200 12.65 -8.44 -14.93
C TYR A 200 11.85 -7.94 -16.13
N LYS A 201 12.53 -7.21 -17.02
CA LYS A 201 12.00 -6.84 -18.33
C LYS A 201 13.10 -7.02 -19.37
N ASP A 202 12.80 -7.72 -20.46
CA ASP A 202 13.74 -7.98 -21.56
C ASP A 202 15.09 -8.56 -21.08
N GLY A 203 15.04 -9.47 -20.09
CA GLY A 203 16.21 -10.10 -19.49
C GLY A 203 17.02 -9.23 -18.52
N LYS A 204 16.60 -7.98 -18.29
CA LYS A 204 17.25 -7.06 -17.33
C LYS A 204 16.49 -7.00 -16.01
N VAL A 205 17.21 -6.97 -14.89
CA VAL A 205 16.64 -6.73 -13.56
C VAL A 205 16.20 -5.27 -13.50
N LEU A 206 14.91 -5.05 -13.23
CA LEU A 206 14.38 -3.72 -12.91
C LEU A 206 14.32 -3.50 -11.40
N ASP A 207 14.03 -4.57 -10.65
CA ASP A 207 14.03 -4.60 -9.19
C ASP A 207 14.48 -6.01 -8.76
N PRO A 208 15.52 -6.16 -7.92
CA PRO A 208 16.04 -7.46 -7.49
C PRO A 208 15.10 -8.21 -6.55
N GLY A 209 14.05 -7.56 -6.04
CA GLY A 209 13.19 -8.10 -5.01
C GLY A 209 13.89 -8.20 -3.66
N TYR A 210 13.12 -8.48 -2.61
CA TYR A 210 13.64 -8.63 -1.26
C TYR A 210 12.69 -9.45 -0.38
N VAL A 211 13.23 -9.89 0.75
CA VAL A 211 12.44 -10.37 1.89
C VAL A 211 12.79 -9.57 3.14
N THR A 212 11.77 -9.24 3.92
CA THR A 212 11.92 -8.68 5.26
C THR A 212 11.20 -9.60 6.23
N VAL A 213 11.86 -9.94 7.33
CA VAL A 213 11.34 -10.91 8.31
C VAL A 213 11.49 -10.33 9.70
N PHE A 214 10.39 -10.35 10.44
CA PHE A 214 10.38 -10.10 11.87
C PHE A 214 10.10 -11.41 12.60
N VAL A 215 10.81 -11.64 13.71
CA VAL A 215 10.56 -12.73 14.65
C VAL A 215 10.19 -12.11 15.97
N ASN A 216 8.97 -12.37 16.44
CA ASN A 216 8.45 -11.82 17.70
C ASN A 216 8.56 -10.28 17.79
N GLY A 217 8.36 -9.61 16.65
CA GLY A 217 8.49 -8.15 16.53
C GLY A 217 9.92 -7.62 16.38
N VAL A 218 10.93 -8.49 16.40
CA VAL A 218 12.35 -8.13 16.19
C VAL A 218 12.70 -8.34 14.72
N LEU A 219 13.22 -7.30 14.06
CA LEU A 219 13.68 -7.39 12.67
C LEU A 219 14.91 -8.31 12.58
N VAL A 220 14.81 -9.39 11.79
CA VAL A 220 15.90 -10.37 11.61
C VAL A 220 16.43 -10.44 10.18
N GLN A 221 15.62 -10.09 9.18
CA GLN A 221 16.03 -9.89 7.80
C GLN A 221 15.59 -8.48 7.39
N ASP A 222 16.53 -7.58 7.18
CA ASP A 222 16.24 -6.21 6.74
C ASP A 222 16.40 -6.11 5.23
N HIS A 223 15.27 -5.98 4.52
CA HIS A 223 15.22 -5.80 3.07
C HIS A 223 16.24 -6.66 2.29
N THR A 224 16.33 -7.94 2.66
CA THR A 224 17.39 -8.84 2.20
C THR A 224 17.17 -9.18 0.72
N PRO A 225 18.14 -8.88 -0.17
CA PRO A 225 18.00 -9.14 -1.61
C PRO A 225 17.85 -10.64 -1.93
N LEU A 226 17.16 -10.95 -3.02
CA LEU A 226 16.87 -12.34 -3.41
C LEU A 226 17.97 -12.94 -4.31
N GLU A 227 18.41 -14.15 -4.00
CA GLU A 227 19.40 -14.93 -4.77
C GLU A 227 18.84 -16.25 -5.36
N GLY A 228 17.55 -16.57 -5.15
CA GLY A 228 16.89 -17.81 -5.61
C GLY A 228 16.50 -18.78 -4.47
N PRO A 229 16.04 -20.02 -4.75
CA PRO A 229 15.55 -20.90 -3.68
C PRO A 229 16.62 -21.38 -2.68
N GLY A 230 17.91 -21.21 -2.98
CA GLY A 230 18.98 -21.77 -2.16
C GLY A 230 18.93 -23.30 -2.14
N GLY A 231 19.32 -23.89 -1.01
CA GLY A 231 19.24 -25.33 -0.76
C GLY A 231 20.34 -25.84 0.16
N HIS A 232 20.16 -27.05 0.68
CA HIS A 232 21.14 -27.64 1.59
C HIS A 232 22.52 -27.75 0.93
N MET A 233 23.50 -27.05 1.49
CA MET A 233 24.87 -26.93 0.97
C MET A 233 24.97 -26.44 -0.48
N ARG A 234 23.97 -25.69 -0.97
CA ARG A 234 23.93 -25.18 -2.35
C ARG A 234 23.43 -23.74 -2.37
N ARG A 235 24.17 -22.85 -3.04
CA ARG A 235 23.68 -21.51 -3.38
C ARG A 235 23.09 -21.51 -4.78
N THR A 236 21.98 -20.82 -4.93
CA THR A 236 21.39 -20.52 -6.24
C THR A 236 21.85 -19.17 -6.72
N LYS A 237 21.63 -18.87 -8.00
CA LYS A 237 21.87 -17.55 -8.58
C LYS A 237 20.56 -16.77 -8.64
N ALA A 238 20.67 -15.45 -8.45
CA ALA A 238 19.54 -14.55 -8.67
C ALA A 238 18.93 -14.79 -10.05
N GLY A 239 17.60 -14.79 -10.11
CA GLY A 239 16.86 -15.15 -11.30
C GLY A 239 15.38 -14.83 -11.20
N LEU A 240 14.66 -15.15 -12.27
CA LEU A 240 13.22 -14.97 -12.36
C LEU A 240 12.48 -15.85 -11.34
N PHE A 241 11.54 -15.25 -10.63
CA PHE A 241 10.57 -15.96 -9.82
C PHE A 241 9.23 -16.01 -10.57
N PRO A 242 8.37 -17.00 -10.29
CA PRO A 242 7.03 -17.00 -10.86
C PRO A 242 6.25 -15.76 -10.39
N GLU A 243 5.36 -15.24 -11.24
CA GLU A 243 4.53 -14.09 -10.88
C GLU A 243 3.69 -14.36 -9.63
N LYS A 244 3.15 -15.59 -9.55
CA LYS A 244 2.47 -16.13 -8.38
C LYS A 244 2.92 -17.57 -8.11
N GLY A 245 3.11 -17.90 -6.85
CA GLY A 245 3.47 -19.24 -6.36
C GLY A 245 2.71 -19.61 -5.09
N GLN A 246 2.80 -20.86 -4.68
CA GLN A 246 2.12 -21.34 -3.47
C GLN A 246 3.00 -21.08 -2.25
N ILE A 247 2.39 -20.88 -1.10
CA ILE A 247 3.10 -20.90 0.18
C ILE A 247 3.16 -22.35 0.64
N LYS A 248 4.33 -22.84 1.05
CA LYS A 248 4.48 -24.22 1.54
C LYS A 248 5.02 -24.27 2.96
N PHE A 249 4.58 -25.27 3.73
CA PHE A 249 5.19 -25.63 5.00
C PHE A 249 5.85 -27.00 4.88
N GLN A 250 7.07 -27.10 5.38
CA GLN A 250 7.89 -28.30 5.29
C GLN A 250 7.55 -29.30 6.40
N ASP A 251 7.46 -30.56 6.01
CA ASP A 251 7.62 -31.69 6.93
C ASP A 251 9.08 -32.14 6.89
N HIS A 252 9.80 -31.89 7.99
CA HIS A 252 11.17 -32.36 8.21
C HIS A 252 11.22 -33.47 9.29
N GLY A 253 10.09 -34.14 9.54
CA GLY A 253 9.99 -35.20 10.55
C GLY A 253 9.81 -34.70 11.99
N ASN A 254 9.71 -33.39 12.22
CA ASN A 254 9.43 -32.83 13.53
C ASN A 254 7.99 -32.28 13.60
N PRO A 255 7.26 -32.51 14.71
CA PRO A 255 5.86 -32.09 14.85
C PRO A 255 5.73 -30.60 15.21
N VAL A 256 6.22 -29.73 14.32
CA VAL A 256 6.06 -28.28 14.44
C VAL A 256 4.59 -27.92 14.24
N ARG A 257 4.08 -27.03 15.09
CA ARG A 257 2.69 -26.56 15.05
C ARG A 257 2.62 -25.18 14.44
N PHE A 258 1.59 -24.90 13.65
CA PHE A 258 1.31 -23.61 13.05
C PHE A 258 -0.12 -23.15 13.37
N ARG A 259 -0.30 -21.86 13.63
CA ARG A 259 -1.63 -21.24 13.79
C ARG A 259 -1.63 -19.83 13.22
N ASN A 260 -2.82 -19.22 13.14
CA ASN A 260 -3.02 -17.84 12.70
C ASN A 260 -2.22 -17.51 11.44
N VAL A 261 -2.55 -18.15 10.33
CA VAL A 261 -1.83 -17.95 9.07
C VAL A 261 -2.70 -17.09 8.17
N TRP A 262 -2.20 -15.93 7.76
CA TRP A 262 -2.91 -15.04 6.85
C TRP A 262 -1.95 -14.29 5.94
N ILE A 263 -2.46 -13.90 4.78
CA ILE A 263 -1.68 -13.25 3.73
C ILE A 263 -2.43 -12.06 3.16
N ARG A 264 -1.69 -11.00 2.81
CA ARG A 264 -2.19 -9.83 2.09
C ARG A 264 -1.34 -9.65 0.84
N GLU A 265 -1.96 -9.67 -0.34
CA GLU A 265 -1.26 -9.31 -1.57
C GLU A 265 -0.93 -7.82 -1.55
N LEU A 266 0.29 -7.48 -1.94
CA LEU A 266 0.75 -6.10 -2.00
C LEU A 266 0.46 -5.50 -3.38
N PRO A 267 0.23 -4.17 -3.46
CA PRO A 267 0.03 -3.51 -4.75
C PRO A 267 1.28 -3.63 -5.63
N PRO A 268 1.12 -3.57 -6.97
CA PRO A 268 2.24 -3.51 -7.90
C PRO A 268 3.21 -2.38 -7.55
N ARG A 269 4.51 -2.60 -7.76
CA ARG A 269 5.52 -1.54 -7.62
C ARG A 269 5.47 -0.58 -8.79
N SER A 270 6.11 0.58 -8.67
CA SER A 270 6.18 1.57 -9.75
C SER A 270 6.77 1.01 -11.06
N VAL A 271 7.76 0.13 -10.96
CA VAL A 271 8.36 -0.59 -12.11
C VAL A 271 7.39 -1.57 -12.80
N GLU A 272 6.24 -1.88 -12.17
CA GLU A 272 5.19 -2.76 -12.68
C GLU A 272 3.87 -2.00 -12.93
N GLY A 273 3.92 -0.66 -13.00
CA GLY A 273 2.76 0.19 -13.26
C GLY A 273 1.97 0.60 -12.01
N GLY A 274 2.47 0.27 -10.82
CA GLY A 274 1.98 0.86 -9.57
C GLY A 274 2.21 2.36 -9.52
N THR A 275 1.46 3.05 -8.67
CA THR A 275 1.53 4.52 -8.52
C THR A 275 2.14 4.96 -7.20
N ASP A 276 2.61 4.02 -6.39
CA ASP A 276 3.22 4.28 -5.10
C ASP A 276 4.72 4.54 -5.25
N GLY A 277 5.21 5.57 -4.57
CA GLY A 277 6.61 6.00 -4.66
C GLY A 277 6.95 6.78 -5.93
N ALA A 278 8.24 6.88 -6.23
CA ALA A 278 8.73 7.54 -7.44
C ALA A 278 8.48 6.65 -8.67
N LEU A 279 7.94 7.27 -9.73
CA LEU A 279 7.69 6.61 -11.01
C LEU A 279 8.84 6.85 -11.98
N THR A 280 8.93 6.01 -13.01
CA THR A 280 9.75 6.36 -14.18
C THR A 280 9.19 7.62 -14.84
N ARG A 281 10.05 8.37 -15.54
CA ARG A 281 9.61 9.57 -16.27
C ARG A 281 8.47 9.29 -17.24
N GLU A 282 8.55 8.20 -17.97
CA GLU A 282 7.50 7.77 -18.89
C GLU A 282 6.16 7.54 -18.17
N ALA A 283 6.17 6.79 -17.07
CA ALA A 283 4.96 6.52 -16.30
C ALA A 283 4.39 7.78 -15.63
N ALA A 284 5.25 8.64 -15.09
CA ALA A 284 4.84 9.93 -14.53
C ALA A 284 4.16 10.82 -15.58
N MET A 285 4.76 10.95 -16.78
CA MET A 285 4.18 11.74 -17.87
C MET A 285 2.85 11.15 -18.36
N ALA A 286 2.76 9.82 -18.48
CA ALA A 286 1.51 9.16 -18.86
C ALA A 286 0.37 9.48 -17.87
N LYS A 287 0.66 9.41 -16.56
CA LYS A 287 -0.35 9.70 -15.53
C LYS A 287 -0.71 11.18 -15.44
N ARG A 288 0.25 12.08 -15.68
CA ARG A 288 -0.01 13.52 -15.83
C ARG A 288 -0.96 13.79 -16.99
N LYS A 289 -0.71 13.18 -18.15
CA LYS A 289 -1.58 13.33 -19.33
C LYS A 289 -2.99 12.81 -19.07
N GLU A 290 -3.12 11.66 -18.42
CA GLU A 290 -4.43 11.11 -18.01
C GLU A 290 -5.18 12.09 -17.08
N THR A 291 -4.49 12.63 -16.07
CA THR A 291 -5.07 13.58 -15.11
C THR A 291 -5.48 14.88 -15.81
N ALA A 292 -4.64 15.41 -16.70
CA ALA A 292 -4.94 16.60 -17.49
C ALA A 292 -6.18 16.39 -18.39
N ALA A 293 -6.26 15.24 -19.07
CA ALA A 293 -7.41 14.89 -19.91
C ALA A 293 -8.70 14.77 -19.08
N ALA A 294 -8.64 14.15 -17.90
CA ALA A 294 -9.78 14.04 -16.99
C ALA A 294 -10.27 15.43 -16.52
N LEU A 295 -9.35 16.32 -16.16
CA LEU A 295 -9.65 17.71 -15.78
C LEU A 295 -10.30 18.50 -16.92
N ARG A 296 -9.80 18.38 -18.15
CA ARG A 296 -10.39 19.04 -19.32
C ARG A 296 -11.79 18.49 -19.64
N ALA A 297 -11.99 17.18 -19.49
CA ALA A 297 -13.30 16.56 -19.63
C ALA A 297 -14.29 17.07 -18.57
N GLU A 298 -13.84 17.23 -17.31
CA GLU A 298 -14.66 17.81 -16.24
C GLU A 298 -14.97 19.28 -16.50
N ALA A 299 -14.00 20.06 -16.98
CA ALA A 299 -14.19 21.46 -17.36
C ALA A 299 -15.34 21.62 -18.38
N ALA A 300 -15.41 20.70 -19.36
CA ALA A 300 -16.48 20.71 -20.36
C ALA A 300 -17.88 20.46 -19.76
N LYS A 301 -17.99 19.69 -18.66
CA LYS A 301 -19.27 19.39 -18.00
C LYS A 301 -19.79 20.56 -17.16
N VAL A 302 -18.90 21.37 -16.60
CA VAL A 302 -19.26 22.53 -15.75
C VAL A 302 -19.38 23.84 -16.54
N ARG A 303 -19.36 23.78 -17.87
CA ARG A 303 -19.43 24.94 -18.75
C ARG A 303 -20.70 25.75 -18.52
N ASN A 304 -20.52 26.99 -18.09
CA ASN A 304 -21.60 27.96 -17.91
C ASN A 304 -21.15 29.35 -18.41
N PRO A 305 -21.71 29.85 -19.53
CA PRO A 305 -21.36 31.17 -20.05
C PRO A 305 -21.56 32.33 -19.06
N GLY A 306 -22.51 32.20 -18.12
CA GLY A 306 -22.76 33.22 -17.09
C GLY A 306 -21.86 33.10 -15.85
N ALA A 307 -21.11 32.00 -15.72
CA ALA A 307 -20.20 31.73 -14.62
C ALA A 307 -18.99 30.92 -15.13
N PRO A 308 -18.03 31.56 -15.82
CA PRO A 308 -16.94 30.86 -16.52
C PRO A 308 -15.82 30.35 -15.61
N LEU A 309 -15.76 30.82 -14.35
CA LEU A 309 -14.63 30.57 -13.47
C LEU A 309 -14.42 29.08 -13.10
N PRO A 310 -15.46 28.27 -12.82
CA PRO A 310 -15.26 26.84 -12.56
C PRO A 310 -14.62 26.09 -13.74
N GLU A 311 -15.09 26.33 -14.96
CA GLU A 311 -14.48 25.77 -16.18
C GLU A 311 -13.04 26.28 -16.34
N LEU A 312 -12.82 27.60 -16.18
CA LEU A 312 -11.50 28.22 -16.32
C LEU A 312 -10.48 27.62 -15.33
N LEU A 313 -10.86 27.46 -14.05
CA LEU A 313 -9.97 26.91 -13.03
C LEU A 313 -9.63 25.44 -13.30
N LEU A 314 -10.56 24.62 -13.80
CA LEU A 314 -10.26 23.23 -14.18
C LEU A 314 -9.32 23.15 -15.39
N LEU A 315 -9.50 24.03 -16.39
CA LEU A 315 -8.57 24.13 -17.52
C LEU A 315 -7.18 24.56 -17.06
N MET A 316 -7.10 25.56 -16.17
CA MET A 316 -5.85 26.00 -15.57
C MET A 316 -5.19 24.89 -14.73
N GLU A 317 -5.95 24.13 -13.95
CA GLU A 317 -5.44 22.99 -13.17
C GLU A 317 -4.87 21.92 -14.12
N SER A 318 -5.52 21.66 -15.25
CA SER A 318 -5.02 20.71 -16.26
C SER A 318 -3.65 21.12 -16.83
N LEU A 319 -3.38 22.42 -16.95
CA LEU A 319 -2.10 22.93 -17.43
C LEU A 319 -0.94 22.65 -16.45
N ALA A 320 -1.22 22.51 -15.16
CA ALA A 320 -0.20 22.11 -14.18
C ALA A 320 0.33 20.69 -14.44
N TYR A 321 -0.46 19.82 -15.09
CA TYR A 321 -0.05 18.47 -15.46
C TYR A 321 0.51 18.42 -16.88
N GLU A 322 -0.13 19.10 -17.83
CA GLU A 322 0.25 19.10 -19.24
C GLU A 322 -0.05 20.46 -19.88
N ALA A 323 1.01 21.19 -20.27
CA ALA A 323 0.94 22.51 -20.89
C ALA A 323 0.51 22.42 -22.37
N GLU A 324 -0.71 21.99 -22.63
CA GLU A 324 -1.27 21.85 -23.98
C GLU A 324 -1.59 23.22 -24.61
N PRO A 325 -1.03 23.57 -25.78
CA PRO A 325 -1.20 24.88 -26.40
C PRO A 325 -2.66 25.30 -26.64
N ALA A 326 -3.52 24.35 -27.05
CA ALA A 326 -4.95 24.62 -27.26
C ALA A 326 -5.65 25.01 -25.95
N THR A 327 -5.28 24.36 -24.84
CA THR A 327 -5.81 24.69 -23.51
C THR A 327 -5.29 26.05 -23.04
N VAL A 328 -4.02 26.39 -23.30
CA VAL A 328 -3.45 27.73 -23.00
C VAL A 328 -4.22 28.83 -23.74
N GLN A 329 -4.47 28.66 -25.04
CA GLN A 329 -5.26 29.62 -25.84
C GLN A 329 -6.69 29.76 -25.32
N LYS A 330 -7.32 28.64 -24.91
CA LYS A 330 -8.66 28.68 -24.33
C LYS A 330 -8.69 29.42 -23.00
N VAL A 331 -7.71 29.19 -22.12
CA VAL A 331 -7.54 29.94 -20.86
C VAL A 331 -7.35 31.44 -21.12
N GLU A 332 -6.55 31.81 -22.13
CA GLU A 332 -6.37 33.20 -22.54
C GLU A 332 -7.69 33.86 -22.97
N GLN A 333 -8.40 33.22 -23.90
CA GLN A 333 -9.68 33.72 -24.41
C GLN A 333 -10.73 33.88 -23.30
N MET A 334 -10.89 32.84 -22.47
CA MET A 334 -11.89 32.84 -21.38
C MET A 334 -11.55 33.89 -20.32
N THR A 335 -10.27 34.06 -19.99
CA THR A 335 -9.85 35.09 -19.03
C THR A 335 -10.12 36.49 -19.58
N GLY A 336 -9.84 36.74 -20.87
CA GLY A 336 -10.16 38.00 -21.53
C GLY A 336 -11.67 38.31 -21.51
N GLN A 337 -12.51 37.32 -21.80
CA GLN A 337 -13.97 37.45 -21.71
C GLN A 337 -14.44 37.75 -20.28
N TYR A 338 -13.88 37.04 -19.30
CA TYR A 338 -14.20 37.24 -17.89
C TYR A 338 -13.81 38.66 -17.43
N LEU A 339 -12.61 39.12 -17.74
CA LEU A 339 -12.16 40.48 -17.43
C LEU A 339 -13.00 41.56 -18.13
N GLY A 340 -13.41 41.31 -19.38
CA GLY A 340 -14.32 42.19 -20.11
C GLY A 340 -15.68 42.31 -19.41
N ALA A 341 -16.24 41.19 -18.95
CA ALA A 341 -17.49 41.18 -18.19
C ALA A 341 -17.37 41.92 -16.85
N LEU A 342 -16.25 41.78 -16.14
CA LEU A 342 -16.01 42.48 -14.87
C LEU A 342 -15.97 44.00 -15.04
N LYS A 343 -15.39 44.52 -16.14
CA LYS A 343 -15.35 45.97 -16.42
C LYS A 343 -16.73 46.60 -16.62
N GLY A 344 -17.74 45.81 -17.00
CA GLY A 344 -19.11 46.25 -17.17
C GLY A 344 -19.96 46.20 -15.89
N LEU A 345 -19.40 45.79 -14.76
CA LEU A 345 -20.13 45.68 -13.50
C LEU A 345 -20.13 47.00 -12.71
N GLU A 346 -21.26 47.29 -12.07
CA GLU A 346 -21.36 48.32 -11.04
C GLU A 346 -20.37 48.06 -9.88
N PRO A 347 -19.85 49.10 -9.21
CA PRO A 347 -18.81 48.96 -8.18
C PRO A 347 -19.10 47.92 -7.10
N ASP A 348 -20.34 47.87 -6.59
CA ASP A 348 -20.74 46.92 -5.54
C ASP A 348 -20.73 45.47 -6.05
N LYS A 349 -21.14 45.26 -7.31
CA LYS A 349 -21.13 43.93 -7.94
C LYS A 349 -19.70 43.48 -8.25
N LEU A 350 -18.83 44.40 -8.65
CA LEU A 350 -17.40 44.14 -8.85
C LEU A 350 -16.72 43.79 -7.53
N ALA A 351 -17.03 44.50 -6.44
CA ALA A 351 -16.52 44.19 -5.10
C ALA A 351 -16.90 42.77 -4.65
N GLY A 352 -18.10 42.31 -5.01
CA GLY A 352 -18.55 40.94 -4.78
C GLY A 352 -17.75 39.86 -5.52
N LYS A 353 -16.91 40.23 -6.50
CA LYS A 353 -16.05 39.33 -7.28
C LYS A 353 -14.61 39.25 -6.77
N LYS A 354 -14.29 39.94 -5.68
CA LYS A 354 -12.94 40.01 -5.10
C LYS A 354 -12.28 38.64 -4.93
N ASP A 355 -12.94 37.70 -4.25
CA ASP A 355 -12.34 36.41 -3.92
C ASP A 355 -12.16 35.52 -5.16
N GLU A 356 -13.10 35.60 -6.11
CA GLU A 356 -13.00 34.95 -7.43
C GLU A 356 -11.75 35.43 -8.20
N VAL A 357 -11.54 36.75 -8.27
CA VAL A 357 -10.39 37.35 -8.97
C VAL A 357 -9.08 37.04 -8.24
N LYS A 358 -9.05 37.08 -6.91
CA LYS A 358 -7.87 36.67 -6.13
C LYS A 358 -7.52 35.21 -6.35
N ASN A 359 -8.51 34.32 -6.40
CA ASN A 359 -8.30 32.91 -6.68
C ASN A 359 -7.72 32.68 -8.09
N LEU A 360 -8.26 33.38 -9.09
CA LEU A 360 -7.74 33.34 -10.45
C LEU A 360 -6.28 33.83 -10.52
N ASN A 361 -5.94 34.91 -9.81
CA ASN A 361 -4.56 35.40 -9.74
C ASN A 361 -3.61 34.38 -9.09
N ASN A 362 -4.06 33.70 -8.03
CA ASN A 362 -3.27 32.66 -7.37
C ASN A 362 -2.98 31.50 -8.33
N ALA A 363 -3.98 31.07 -9.11
CA ALA A 363 -3.81 30.06 -10.15
C ALA A 363 -2.78 30.50 -11.20
N PHE A 364 -2.83 31.76 -11.67
CA PHE A 364 -1.81 32.28 -12.60
C PHE A 364 -0.42 32.30 -12.00
N LYS A 365 -0.26 32.79 -10.77
CA LYS A 365 1.03 32.82 -10.06
C LYS A 365 1.62 31.42 -9.93
N TYR A 366 0.78 30.43 -9.61
CA TYR A 366 1.19 29.02 -9.53
C TYR A 366 1.68 28.51 -10.88
N LEU A 367 0.88 28.66 -11.95
CA LEU A 367 1.24 28.16 -13.27
C LEU A 367 2.47 28.84 -13.85
N LEU A 368 2.65 30.15 -13.63
CA LEU A 368 3.86 30.87 -14.04
C LEU A 368 5.09 30.43 -13.24
N ARG A 369 4.96 30.23 -11.92
CA ARG A 369 6.04 29.75 -11.05
C ARG A 369 6.58 28.40 -11.54
N PHE A 370 5.69 27.49 -11.96
CA PHE A 370 6.04 26.16 -12.43
C PHE A 370 6.13 26.06 -13.97
N GLN A 371 6.22 27.20 -14.67
CA GLN A 371 6.43 27.26 -16.12
C GLN A 371 5.37 26.50 -16.96
N ALA A 372 4.17 26.32 -16.41
CA ALA A 372 3.01 25.73 -17.09
C ALA A 372 2.29 26.74 -18.01
N LEU A 373 2.66 28.01 -17.94
CA LEU A 373 2.23 29.08 -18.84
C LEU A 373 3.46 29.81 -19.42
N PRO A 374 3.34 30.41 -20.61
CA PRO A 374 4.40 31.24 -21.19
C PRO A 374 4.79 32.41 -20.28
N THR A 375 6.09 32.72 -20.21
CA THR A 375 6.57 33.94 -19.56
C THR A 375 5.90 35.17 -20.16
N GLY A 376 5.37 36.06 -19.32
CA GLY A 376 4.68 37.27 -19.80
C GLY A 376 3.25 37.04 -20.29
N PHE A 377 2.60 35.93 -19.89
CA PHE A 377 1.20 35.65 -20.22
C PHE A 377 0.28 36.83 -19.87
N ALA A 378 -0.19 37.56 -20.88
CA ALA A 378 -0.88 38.84 -20.71
C ALA A 378 -2.10 38.80 -19.78
N PRO A 379 -2.97 37.76 -19.81
CA PRO A 379 -4.10 37.66 -18.89
C PRO A 379 -3.70 37.68 -17.41
N ALA A 380 -2.56 37.09 -17.04
CA ALA A 380 -2.09 37.10 -15.65
C ALA A 380 -1.76 38.52 -15.18
N ALA A 381 -1.10 39.31 -16.03
CA ALA A 381 -0.79 40.71 -15.73
C ALA A 381 -2.06 41.58 -15.62
N GLN A 382 -3.07 41.32 -16.46
CA GLN A 382 -4.34 42.05 -16.42
C GLN A 382 -5.14 41.75 -15.15
N VAL A 383 -5.18 40.50 -14.71
CA VAL A 383 -5.81 40.11 -13.43
C VAL A 383 -5.11 40.77 -12.25
N ASP A 384 -3.77 40.76 -12.22
CA ASP A 384 -3.00 41.42 -11.16
C ASP A 384 -3.19 42.94 -11.14
N ALA A 385 -3.28 43.58 -12.32
CA ALA A 385 -3.57 45.00 -12.44
C ALA A 385 -4.96 45.36 -11.87
N LEU A 386 -6.00 44.57 -12.18
CA LEU A 386 -7.34 44.77 -11.63
C LEU A 386 -7.35 44.69 -10.09
N ILE A 387 -6.64 43.70 -9.51
CA ILE A 387 -6.52 43.57 -8.05
C ILE A 387 -5.90 44.82 -7.42
N LYS A 388 -4.85 45.38 -8.04
CA LYS A 388 -4.18 46.60 -7.58
C LYS A 388 -5.07 47.83 -7.72
N GLU A 389 -5.76 47.98 -8.85
CA GLU A 389 -6.70 49.08 -9.12
C GLU A 389 -7.82 49.12 -8.07
N GLN A 390 -8.35 47.96 -7.70
CA GLN A 390 -9.39 47.83 -6.68
C GLN A 390 -8.87 47.83 -5.23
N GLY A 391 -7.55 47.91 -5.03
CA GLY A 391 -6.91 47.84 -3.71
C GLY A 391 -7.14 46.53 -2.96
N TRP A 392 -7.35 45.43 -3.67
CA TRP A 392 -7.63 44.10 -3.10
C TRP A 392 -6.37 43.34 -2.65
N ASP A 393 -5.19 43.86 -2.98
CA ASP A 393 -3.86 43.42 -2.56
C ASP A 393 -3.55 43.80 -1.10
N LYS A 394 -4.20 44.83 -0.58
CA LYS A 394 -4.05 45.27 0.82
C LYS A 394 -5.03 44.48 1.70
N ASP A 395 -4.54 43.48 2.40
CA ASP A 395 -5.34 42.84 3.45
C ASP A 395 -5.66 43.90 4.52
N LYS A 396 -6.96 44.09 4.80
CA LYS A 396 -7.38 44.86 5.99
C LYS A 396 -6.79 44.13 7.19
N LYS A 397 -5.68 44.64 7.76
CA LYS A 397 -5.25 44.26 9.10
C LYS A 397 -6.47 44.40 10.00
N LYS A 398 -7.05 43.28 10.45
CA LYS A 398 -7.99 43.29 11.57
C LYS A 398 -7.21 43.92 12.73
N LYS A 399 -7.58 45.16 13.07
CA LYS A 399 -7.15 45.80 14.31
C LYS A 399 -7.83 45.10 15.47
#